data_AF-A0A382XY18-F1
#
_entry.id   AF-A0A382XY18-F1
#
_cell.length_a   1.000
_cell.length_b   1.000
_cell.length_c   1.000
_cell.angle_alpha   90.00
_cell.angle_beta   90.00
_cell.angle_gamma   90.00
#
_symmetry.space_group_name_H-M   'P 1'
#
loop_
_entity.id
_entity.type
_entity.pdbx_description
1 polymer ?
#
loop_
_entity_poly.entity_id
_entity_poly.type
_entity_poly.pdbx_seq_one_letter_code
_entity_poly.pdbx_strand_id
1 'polypeptide(L)'
;VLIERNFTKDRKDSYEGINFVERVSKITNSDGSVVSEIKGVIVPDFWSQVAVDIMAQKYFRKAWVPARVKTRSEEGVPDWLCPSIPDSDALAILPESERYSGETDSRQVFNRLAGCWTYWGWKENCFENEEQASVYYDEICFMLARQMAAPNSPQWFNTGLNWAYGIEGPPQGHYFFNPQTGQVEKSPSAYERPQPHACFILSIQDNLVGEGGIMDLWQQEARLFKYGSGCGTNFSNLRAEGELLSG
;
A
#
# COMPACT_ATOMS: atom_id res chain seq x y z
N VAL A 1 13.84 -17.56 13.03
CA VAL A 1 14.83 -17.37 11.94
C VAL A 1 15.43 -16.01 12.19
N LEU A 2 16.72 -15.93 12.49
CA LEU A 2 17.41 -14.66 12.67
C LEU A 2 17.49 -13.95 11.31
N ILE A 3 17.16 -12.66 11.27
CA ILE A 3 17.28 -11.85 10.04
C ILE A 3 18.67 -11.22 10.07
N GLU A 4 19.52 -11.65 9.14
CA GLU A 4 20.88 -11.16 9.02
C GLU A 4 20.91 -9.82 8.28
N ARG A 5 21.76 -8.90 8.75
CA ARG A 5 22.01 -7.62 8.09
C ARG A 5 23.04 -7.83 6.97
N ASN A 6 22.65 -7.60 5.72
CA ASN A 6 23.48 -7.90 4.55
C ASN A 6 23.86 -6.65 3.76
N PHE A 7 22.94 -5.71 3.59
CA PHE A 7 23.12 -4.57 2.69
C PHE A 7 23.32 -3.24 3.40
N THR A 8 22.81 -3.13 4.62
CA THR A 8 22.87 -1.93 5.45
C THR A 8 23.90 -2.10 6.58
N LYS A 9 24.31 -1.02 7.25
CA LYS A 9 25.30 -1.09 8.34
C LYS A 9 24.68 -0.89 9.72
N ASP A 10 23.94 0.20 9.87
CA ASP A 10 23.23 0.54 11.09
C ASP A 10 21.92 1.27 10.75
N ARG A 11 21.14 1.60 11.77
CA ARG A 11 19.81 2.22 11.66
C ARG A 11 19.85 3.70 11.21
N LYS A 12 21.02 4.34 11.11
CA LYS A 12 21.07 5.78 10.84
C LYS A 12 20.64 6.12 9.43
N ASP A 13 20.97 5.26 8.46
CA ASP A 13 20.62 5.47 7.06
C ASP A 13 20.45 4.13 6.33
N SER A 14 19.20 3.70 6.19
CA SER A 14 18.84 2.50 5.43
C SER A 14 19.20 2.61 3.93
N TYR A 15 19.60 3.80 3.45
CA TYR A 15 19.93 4.06 2.06
C TYR A 15 21.41 4.43 1.85
N GLU A 16 22.29 4.14 2.81
CA GLU A 16 23.71 4.44 2.70
C GLU A 16 24.29 3.97 1.35
N GLY A 17 24.96 4.87 0.63
CA GLY A 17 25.54 4.59 -0.68
C GLY A 17 24.56 4.63 -1.85
N ILE A 18 23.33 5.09 -1.65
CA ILE A 18 22.35 5.38 -2.71
C ILE A 18 22.22 6.91 -2.86
N ASN A 19 22.55 7.42 -4.03
CA ASN A 19 22.35 8.82 -4.35
C ASN A 19 20.94 9.05 -4.90
N PHE A 20 20.19 9.97 -4.28
CA PHE A 20 18.86 10.35 -4.71
C PHE A 20 18.90 11.68 -5.45
N VAL A 21 18.21 11.73 -6.58
CA VAL A 21 18.23 12.88 -7.49
C VAL A 21 16.81 13.25 -7.87
N GLU A 22 16.61 14.54 -8.14
CA GLU A 22 15.36 15.03 -8.70
C GLU A 22 15.27 14.65 -10.18
N ARG A 23 14.08 14.19 -10.57
CA ARG A 23 13.68 13.85 -11.93
C ARG A 23 12.30 14.42 -12.21
N VAL A 24 11.92 14.36 -13.49
CA VAL A 24 10.60 14.75 -13.97
C VAL A 24 9.99 13.55 -14.64
N SER A 25 8.74 13.21 -14.29
CA SER A 25 7.94 12.22 -15.01
C SER A 25 7.05 12.94 -16.02
N LYS A 26 7.04 12.46 -17.26
CA LYS A 26 6.23 13.04 -18.35
C LYS A 26 5.40 11.97 -19.03
N ILE A 27 4.15 12.29 -19.30
CA ILE A 27 3.32 11.54 -20.24
C ILE A 27 3.26 12.35 -21.52
N THR A 28 3.68 11.76 -22.63
CA THR A 28 3.65 12.39 -23.95
C THR A 28 2.73 11.63 -24.90
N ASN A 29 2.07 12.37 -25.78
CA ASN A 29 1.35 11.80 -26.93
C ASN A 29 2.34 11.27 -27.98
N SER A 30 1.82 10.52 -28.96
CA SER A 30 2.58 10.02 -30.11
C SER A 30 3.16 11.14 -31.00
N ASP A 31 2.63 12.36 -30.91
CA ASP A 31 3.15 13.56 -31.60
C ASP A 31 4.22 14.32 -30.78
N GLY A 32 4.58 13.82 -29.59
CA GLY A 32 5.55 14.44 -28.68
C GLY A 32 4.99 15.54 -27.77
N SER A 33 3.70 15.90 -27.89
CA SER A 33 3.07 16.87 -26.97
C SER A 33 2.94 16.30 -25.55
N VAL A 34 3.16 17.13 -24.54
CA VAL A 34 3.09 16.72 -23.12
C VAL A 34 1.63 16.71 -22.67
N VAL A 35 1.15 15.55 -22.23
CA VAL A 35 -0.19 15.35 -21.66
C VAL A 35 -0.20 15.70 -20.18
N SER A 36 0.82 15.27 -19.44
CA SER A 36 0.96 15.59 -18.02
C SER A 36 2.42 15.52 -17.58
N GLU A 37 2.74 16.29 -16.54
CA GLU A 37 4.10 16.40 -16.01
C GLU A 37 4.04 16.38 -14.47
N ILE A 38 4.92 15.60 -13.86
CA ILE A 38 5.15 15.58 -12.41
C ILE A 38 6.62 15.93 -12.19
N LYS A 39 6.87 17.11 -11.62
CA LYS A 39 8.20 17.59 -11.24
C LYS A 39 8.51 17.21 -9.80
N GLY A 40 9.76 17.37 -9.37
CA GLY A 40 10.14 17.12 -7.99
C GLY A 40 10.16 15.64 -7.61
N VAL A 41 10.27 14.73 -8.58
CA VAL A 41 10.28 13.28 -8.32
C VAL A 41 11.66 12.87 -7.83
N ILE A 42 11.79 12.54 -6.54
CA ILE A 42 13.07 12.14 -5.93
C ILE A 42 13.20 10.61 -5.95
N VAL A 43 14.21 10.13 -6.67
CA VAL A 43 14.45 8.70 -6.94
C VAL A 43 15.96 8.41 -6.94
N PRO A 44 16.39 7.14 -6.79
CA PRO A 44 17.78 6.76 -6.99
C PRO A 44 18.29 7.15 -8.39
N ASP A 45 19.52 7.63 -8.47
CA ASP A 45 20.10 8.14 -9.72
C ASP A 45 20.31 7.09 -10.82
N PHE A 46 20.44 5.83 -10.42
CA PHE A 46 20.55 4.67 -11.31
C PHE A 46 19.21 4.15 -11.85
N TRP A 47 18.07 4.72 -11.46
CA TRP A 47 16.77 4.33 -12.01
C TRP A 47 16.62 4.78 -13.46
N SER A 48 16.06 3.90 -14.30
CA SER A 48 15.67 4.26 -15.67
C SER A 48 14.51 5.25 -15.66
N GLN A 49 14.38 6.08 -16.70
CA GLN A 49 13.26 7.00 -16.84
C GLN A 49 11.90 6.28 -16.77
N VAL A 50 11.79 5.07 -17.33
CA VAL A 50 10.58 4.24 -17.25
C VAL A 50 10.22 3.90 -15.80
N ALA A 51 11.21 3.58 -14.96
CA ALA A 51 10.97 3.33 -13.54
C ALA A 51 10.53 4.60 -12.80
N VAL A 52 11.13 5.75 -13.13
CA VAL A 52 10.71 7.07 -12.61
C VAL A 52 9.25 7.35 -12.97
N ASP A 53 8.88 7.18 -14.23
CA ASP A 53 7.54 7.42 -14.73
C ASP A 53 6.53 6.48 -14.06
N ILE A 54 6.84 5.18 -13.93
CA ILE A 54 5.97 4.21 -13.24
C ILE A 54 5.77 4.60 -11.77
N MET A 55 6.86 4.89 -11.04
CA MET A 55 6.78 5.29 -9.63
C MET A 55 5.92 6.54 -9.47
N ALA A 56 6.26 7.59 -10.22
CA ALA A 56 5.58 8.88 -10.11
C ALA A 56 4.11 8.78 -10.52
N GLN A 57 3.78 8.05 -11.59
CA GLN A 57 2.43 8.03 -12.16
C GLN A 57 1.51 7.06 -11.43
N LYS A 58 2.02 5.90 -10.99
CA LYS A 58 1.20 4.80 -10.45
C LYS A 58 1.32 4.63 -8.94
N TYR A 59 2.51 4.73 -8.37
CA TYR A 59 2.76 4.28 -6.99
C TYR A 59 2.80 5.40 -5.95
N PHE A 60 3.17 6.61 -6.34
CA PHE A 60 3.00 7.77 -5.47
C PHE A 60 1.53 8.01 -5.15
N ARG A 61 1.23 8.10 -3.86
CA ARG A 61 -0.06 8.58 -3.38
C ARG A 61 -0.26 10.01 -3.88
N LYS A 62 -1.32 10.27 -4.63
CA LYS A 62 -1.50 11.54 -5.34
C LYS A 62 -1.99 12.71 -4.49
N ALA A 63 -2.67 12.42 -3.40
CA ALA A 63 -3.35 13.43 -2.59
C ALA A 63 -3.53 12.95 -1.16
N TRP A 64 -3.83 13.92 -0.28
CA TRP A 64 -4.15 13.73 1.12
C TRP A 64 -3.00 13.16 1.96
N VAL A 65 -1.76 13.30 1.49
CA VAL A 65 -0.57 13.08 2.30
C VAL A 65 -0.36 14.34 3.14
N PRO A 66 -0.48 14.28 4.47
CA PRO A 66 -0.29 15.44 5.33
C PRO A 66 1.18 15.89 5.30
N ALA A 67 1.41 17.19 5.22
CA ALA A 67 2.76 17.76 5.25
C ALA A 67 3.45 17.61 6.62
N ARG A 68 2.66 17.40 7.69
CA ARG A 68 3.15 17.20 9.05
C ARG A 68 2.36 16.10 9.73
N VAL A 69 3.09 15.17 10.33
CA VAL A 69 2.54 14.06 11.12
C VAL A 69 3.18 14.05 12.50
N LYS A 70 2.49 13.43 13.44
CA LYS A 70 3.01 13.11 14.76
C LYS A 70 2.84 11.62 15.04
N THR A 71 3.76 11.08 15.83
CA THR A 71 3.70 9.69 16.27
C THR A 71 2.46 9.47 17.14
N ARG A 72 1.72 8.40 16.84
CA ARG A 72 0.67 7.85 17.69
C ARG A 72 1.29 6.73 18.53
N SER A 73 1.74 7.08 19.73
CA SER A 73 2.34 6.12 20.66
C SER A 73 1.39 4.97 20.96
N GLU A 74 1.94 3.76 20.98
CA GLU A 74 1.21 2.54 21.24
C GLU A 74 1.99 1.68 22.24
N GLU A 75 1.31 1.20 23.28
CA GLU A 75 1.95 0.39 24.31
C GLU A 75 2.53 -0.90 23.73
N GLY A 76 3.78 -1.21 24.10
CA GLY A 76 4.48 -2.40 23.62
C GLY A 76 5.01 -2.29 22.18
N VAL A 77 4.91 -1.13 21.53
CA VAL A 77 5.51 -0.86 20.21
C VAL A 77 6.66 0.14 20.38
N PRO A 78 7.86 -0.13 19.83
CA PRO A 78 8.97 0.83 19.86
C PRO A 78 8.57 2.17 19.25
N ASP A 79 9.04 3.28 19.83
CA ASP A 79 8.65 4.64 19.43
C ASP A 79 8.83 4.93 17.93
N TRP A 80 9.85 4.33 17.32
CA TRP A 80 10.17 4.53 15.91
C TRP A 80 9.30 3.72 14.96
N LEU A 81 8.66 2.67 15.46
CA LEU A 81 7.80 1.78 14.70
C LEU A 81 6.31 2.13 14.90
N CYS A 82 6.02 3.01 15.85
CA CYS A 82 4.68 3.50 16.10
C CYS A 82 4.08 4.17 14.85
N PRO A 83 2.79 3.93 14.55
CA PRO A 83 2.09 4.62 13.48
C PRO A 83 2.10 6.14 13.65
N SER A 84 1.86 6.85 12.56
CA SER A 84 1.75 8.30 12.53
C SER A 84 0.32 8.75 12.21
N ILE A 85 -0.06 9.93 12.70
CA ILE A 85 -1.32 10.60 12.40
C ILE A 85 -1.06 12.05 11.97
N PRO A 86 -1.99 12.69 11.22
CA PRO A 86 -1.86 14.11 10.89
C PRO A 86 -1.71 14.95 12.15
N ASP A 87 -0.72 15.84 12.17
CA ASP A 87 -0.55 16.77 13.28
C ASP A 87 -1.36 18.04 13.04
N SER A 88 -2.62 18.03 13.48
CA SER A 88 -3.56 19.14 13.24
C SER A 88 -3.03 20.51 13.68
N ASP A 89 -2.32 20.58 14.81
CA ASP A 89 -1.79 21.84 15.33
C ASP A 89 -0.65 22.34 14.45
N ALA A 90 0.27 21.45 14.08
CA ALA A 90 1.37 21.81 13.21
C ALA A 90 0.91 22.11 11.78
N LEU A 91 -0.13 21.44 11.28
CA LEU A 91 -0.75 21.70 9.98
C LEU A 91 -1.49 23.05 9.95
N ALA A 92 -2.12 23.45 11.04
CA ALA A 92 -2.84 24.72 11.13
C ALA A 92 -1.92 25.94 10.90
N ILE A 93 -0.63 25.80 11.20
CA ILE A 93 0.41 26.83 10.97
C ILE A 93 0.71 27.01 9.47
N LEU A 94 0.48 25.98 8.65
CA LEU A 94 0.76 26.03 7.21
C LEU A 94 -0.40 26.68 6.43
N PRO A 95 -0.12 27.32 5.30
CA PRO A 95 -1.13 27.71 4.32
C PRO A 95 -1.98 26.50 3.91
N GLU A 96 -3.29 26.68 3.71
CA GLU A 96 -4.22 25.58 3.41
C GLU A 96 -3.78 24.72 2.23
N SER A 97 -3.23 25.35 1.18
CA SER A 97 -2.70 24.69 -0.03
C SER A 97 -1.46 23.83 0.21
N GLU A 98 -0.78 24.00 1.35
CA GLU A 98 0.45 23.27 1.69
C GLU A 98 0.22 22.20 2.77
N ARG A 99 -0.99 22.11 3.34
CA ARG A 99 -1.30 21.15 4.41
C ARG A 99 -1.32 19.71 3.91
N TYR A 100 -1.78 19.51 2.68
CA TYR A 100 -1.93 18.19 2.07
C TYR A 100 -1.41 18.19 0.64
N SER A 101 -0.68 17.14 0.28
CA SER A 101 -0.11 16.96 -1.04
C SER A 101 -0.08 15.47 -1.43
N GLY A 102 0.75 15.11 -2.39
CA GLY A 102 1.06 13.72 -2.73
C GLY A 102 2.49 13.34 -2.36
N GLU A 103 2.80 12.06 -2.45
CA GLU A 103 4.18 11.57 -2.39
C GLU A 103 4.95 12.07 -3.62
N THR A 104 6.17 12.53 -3.39
CA THR A 104 7.09 12.99 -4.44
C THR A 104 8.47 12.34 -4.31
N ASP A 105 8.74 11.66 -3.21
CA ASP A 105 9.99 10.99 -2.93
C ASP A 105 9.77 9.49 -2.78
N SER A 106 10.51 8.70 -3.56
CA SER A 106 10.48 7.23 -3.50
C SER A 106 10.72 6.67 -2.11
N ARG A 107 11.48 7.36 -1.26
CA ARG A 107 11.71 6.98 0.14
C ARG A 107 10.42 7.03 0.96
N GLN A 108 9.49 7.93 0.66
CA GLN A 108 8.18 7.96 1.32
C GLN A 108 7.42 6.64 1.09
N VAL A 109 7.45 6.13 -0.14
CA VAL A 109 6.83 4.86 -0.51
C VAL A 109 7.54 3.68 0.17
N PHE A 110 8.87 3.63 0.10
CA PHE A 110 9.64 2.56 0.74
C PHE A 110 9.41 2.52 2.25
N ASN A 111 9.43 3.69 2.90
CA ASN A 111 9.22 3.84 4.33
C ASN A 111 7.84 3.36 4.76
N ARG A 112 6.76 3.74 4.03
CA ARG A 112 5.42 3.28 4.41
C ARG A 112 5.25 1.78 4.19
N LEU A 113 5.87 1.19 3.18
CA LEU A 113 5.81 -0.25 2.93
C LEU A 113 6.59 -1.02 4.01
N ALA A 114 7.89 -0.75 4.11
CA ALA A 114 8.79 -1.40 5.05
C ALA A 114 8.34 -1.20 6.49
N GLY A 115 7.97 0.02 6.85
CA GLY A 115 7.50 0.37 8.19
C GLY A 115 6.20 -0.34 8.56
N CYS A 116 5.21 -0.36 7.67
CA CYS A 116 3.95 -1.06 7.91
C CYS A 116 4.13 -2.58 8.04
N TRP A 117 4.96 -3.20 7.19
CA TRP A 117 5.24 -4.64 7.31
C TRP A 117 6.00 -4.97 8.59
N THR A 118 6.97 -4.14 8.96
CA THR A 118 7.71 -4.29 10.22
C THR A 118 6.77 -4.13 11.41
N TYR A 119 5.88 -3.14 11.36
CA TYR A 119 4.89 -2.89 12.41
C TYR A 119 3.96 -4.09 12.59
N TRP A 120 3.40 -4.63 11.49
CA TRP A 120 2.58 -5.83 11.57
C TRP A 120 3.38 -7.05 12.06
N GLY A 121 4.60 -7.26 11.57
CA GLY A 121 5.46 -8.33 12.05
C GLY A 121 5.76 -8.23 13.54
N TRP A 122 5.96 -7.02 14.06
CA TRP A 122 6.14 -6.77 15.48
C TRP A 122 4.89 -7.14 16.29
N LYS A 123 3.72 -6.68 15.86
CA LYS A 123 2.44 -6.98 16.51
C LYS A 123 2.10 -8.47 16.54
N GLU A 124 2.56 -9.22 15.54
CA GLU A 124 2.38 -10.67 15.42
C GLU A 124 3.55 -11.49 15.99
N ASN A 125 4.44 -10.87 16.77
CA ASN A 125 5.62 -11.51 17.41
C ASN A 125 6.52 -12.27 16.41
N CYS A 126 6.67 -11.74 15.19
CA CYS A 126 7.54 -12.31 14.16
C CYS A 126 9.04 -12.02 14.38
N PHE A 127 9.37 -11.13 15.33
CA PHE A 127 10.74 -10.75 15.66
C PHE A 127 11.08 -11.15 17.10
N GLU A 128 12.30 -11.62 17.33
CA GLU A 128 12.83 -12.00 18.64
C GLU A 128 13.11 -10.77 19.51
N ASN A 129 13.49 -9.64 18.90
CA ASN A 129 13.79 -8.38 19.58
C ASN A 129 13.69 -7.17 18.61
N GLU A 130 13.83 -5.97 19.17
CA GLU A 130 13.76 -4.71 18.43
C GLU A 130 14.88 -4.56 17.37
N GLU A 131 16.07 -5.10 17.65
CA GLU A 131 17.18 -5.07 16.71
C GLU A 131 16.84 -5.83 15.43
N GLN A 132 16.24 -7.01 15.54
CA GLN A 132 15.82 -7.80 14.38
C GLN A 132 14.74 -7.09 13.56
N ALA A 133 13.77 -6.44 14.22
CA ALA A 133 12.76 -5.63 13.54
C ALA A 133 13.40 -4.46 12.78
N SER A 134 14.39 -3.80 13.38
CA SER A 134 15.15 -2.73 12.72
C SER A 134 15.95 -3.25 11.53
N VAL A 135 16.62 -4.41 11.64
CA VAL A 135 17.34 -5.01 10.51
C VAL A 135 16.37 -5.30 9.37
N TYR A 136 15.21 -5.88 9.65
CA TYR A 136 14.19 -6.14 8.63
C TYR A 136 13.75 -4.84 7.92
N TYR A 137 13.43 -3.80 8.69
CA TYR A 137 13.06 -2.50 8.13
C TYR A 137 14.14 -1.94 7.19
N ASP A 138 15.39 -1.91 7.66
CA ASP A 138 16.51 -1.32 6.94
C ASP A 138 16.79 -2.08 5.63
N GLU A 139 16.87 -3.40 5.71
CA GLU A 139 17.16 -4.26 4.55
C GLU A 139 16.05 -4.16 3.50
N ILE A 140 14.78 -4.12 3.91
CA ILE A 140 13.65 -3.95 2.98
C ILE A 140 13.71 -2.58 2.29
N CYS A 141 13.93 -1.49 3.03
CA CYS A 141 14.09 -0.15 2.45
C CYS A 141 15.19 -0.14 1.38
N PHE A 142 16.35 -0.70 1.70
CA PHE A 142 17.48 -0.80 0.78
C PHE A 142 17.14 -1.63 -0.46
N MET A 143 16.57 -2.82 -0.27
CA MET A 143 16.21 -3.74 -1.34
C MET A 143 15.17 -3.14 -2.29
N LEU A 144 14.18 -2.40 -1.78
CA LEU A 144 13.19 -1.69 -2.60
C LEU A 144 13.86 -0.59 -3.42
N ALA A 145 14.74 0.22 -2.82
CA ALA A 145 15.46 1.29 -3.52
C ALA A 145 16.40 0.76 -4.62
N ARG A 146 17.10 -0.34 -4.36
CA ARG A 146 17.97 -1.04 -5.32
C ARG A 146 17.21 -1.94 -6.31
N GLN A 147 15.88 -2.03 -6.20
CA GLN A 147 15.04 -2.92 -7.01
C GLN A 147 15.46 -4.40 -6.96
N MET A 148 15.97 -4.86 -5.81
CA MET A 148 16.37 -6.25 -5.57
C MET A 148 15.16 -7.16 -5.30
N ALA A 149 14.08 -6.55 -4.79
CA ALA A 149 12.79 -7.19 -4.62
C ALA A 149 11.69 -6.16 -4.89
N ALA A 150 10.53 -6.64 -5.33
CA ALA A 150 9.35 -5.82 -5.52
C ALA A 150 8.10 -6.63 -5.14
N PRO A 151 7.23 -6.12 -4.25
CA PRO A 151 5.94 -6.75 -4.01
C PRO A 151 5.00 -6.55 -5.21
N ASN A 152 3.86 -7.25 -5.19
CA ASN A 152 2.80 -7.07 -6.17
C ASN A 152 2.18 -5.65 -6.11
N SER A 153 1.53 -5.22 -7.19
CA SER A 153 1.06 -3.83 -7.35
C SER A 153 0.15 -3.29 -6.24
N PRO A 154 -0.87 -4.03 -5.73
CA PRO A 154 -1.69 -3.56 -4.61
C PRO A 154 -0.92 -3.16 -3.35
N GLN A 155 0.21 -3.81 -3.08
CA GLN A 155 1.07 -3.42 -1.95
C GLN A 155 1.55 -1.98 -2.13
N TRP A 156 2.08 -1.66 -3.30
CA TRP A 156 2.54 -0.31 -3.62
C TRP A 156 1.41 0.72 -3.51
N PHE A 157 0.17 0.38 -3.90
CA PHE A 157 -0.94 1.35 -3.87
C PHE A 157 -1.46 1.64 -2.47
N ASN A 158 -1.61 0.60 -1.64
CA ASN A 158 -2.48 0.69 -0.47
C ASN A 158 -1.73 0.51 0.86
N THR A 159 -0.60 -0.20 0.87
CA THR A 159 0.06 -0.60 2.12
C THR A 159 0.76 0.59 2.79
N GLY A 160 0.57 0.69 4.11
CA GLY A 160 1.25 1.68 4.93
C GLY A 160 0.71 3.11 4.84
N LEU A 161 -0.33 3.38 4.03
CA LEU A 161 -0.94 4.72 3.98
C LEU A 161 -1.50 5.13 5.35
N ASN A 162 -2.14 4.21 6.06
CA ASN A 162 -2.58 4.46 7.43
C ASN A 162 -1.40 4.53 8.41
N TRP A 163 -0.47 3.59 8.33
CA TRP A 163 0.67 3.54 9.25
C TRP A 163 1.56 4.80 9.16
N ALA A 164 1.89 5.27 7.95
CA ALA A 164 2.78 6.41 7.76
C ALA A 164 2.10 7.78 7.90
N TYR A 165 0.81 7.86 7.60
CA TYR A 165 0.13 9.16 7.45
C TYR A 165 -1.19 9.28 8.19
N GLY A 166 -1.68 8.21 8.83
CA GLY A 166 -3.02 8.16 9.42
C GLY A 166 -4.14 8.25 8.39
N ILE A 167 -3.86 7.97 7.10
CA ILE A 167 -4.90 8.00 6.06
C ILE A 167 -5.90 6.88 6.31
N GLU A 168 -7.17 7.26 6.39
CA GLU A 168 -8.31 6.37 6.49
C GLU A 168 -9.22 6.53 5.26
N GLY A 169 -10.26 5.70 5.20
CA GLY A 169 -11.28 5.81 4.17
C GLY A 169 -12.52 5.02 4.56
N PRO A 170 -13.69 5.35 4.00
CA PRO A 170 -14.93 4.66 4.35
C PRO A 170 -14.81 3.15 4.06
N PRO A 171 -15.48 2.27 4.84
CA PRO A 171 -15.48 0.83 4.60
C PRO A 171 -15.81 0.49 3.15
N GLN A 172 -15.06 -0.44 2.57
CA GLN A 172 -15.21 -0.86 1.16
C GLN A 172 -15.63 -2.33 1.03
N GLY A 173 -15.95 -2.98 2.15
CA GLY A 173 -16.28 -4.40 2.19
C GLY A 173 -15.05 -5.30 2.04
N HIS A 174 -13.87 -4.83 2.44
CA HIS A 174 -12.71 -5.70 2.65
C HIS A 174 -12.90 -6.49 3.94
N TYR A 175 -12.28 -7.67 3.99
CA TYR A 175 -12.28 -8.52 5.17
C TYR A 175 -10.86 -8.69 5.69
N PHE A 176 -10.74 -8.89 7.00
CA PHE A 176 -9.49 -9.25 7.65
C PHE A 176 -9.76 -10.31 8.71
N PHE A 177 -8.76 -11.12 9.03
CA PHE A 177 -8.83 -12.02 10.18
C PHE A 177 -8.48 -11.23 11.45
N ASN A 178 -9.37 -11.27 12.43
CA ASN A 178 -9.20 -10.64 13.74
C ASN A 178 -8.68 -11.70 14.74
N PRO A 179 -7.40 -11.68 15.15
CA PRO A 179 -6.86 -12.68 16.07
C PRO A 179 -7.49 -12.65 17.47
N GLN A 180 -8.01 -11.50 17.90
CA GLN A 180 -8.62 -11.34 19.22
C GLN A 180 -9.98 -12.03 19.31
N THR A 181 -10.76 -12.01 18.23
CA THR A 181 -12.07 -12.69 18.15
C THR A 181 -11.98 -14.07 17.52
N GLY A 182 -10.89 -14.35 16.79
CA GLY A 182 -10.69 -15.57 16.01
C GLY A 182 -11.59 -15.65 14.76
N GLN A 183 -12.11 -14.51 14.28
CA GLN A 183 -13.11 -14.46 13.21
C GLN A 183 -12.67 -13.59 12.04
N VAL A 184 -13.27 -13.84 10.87
CA VAL A 184 -13.13 -12.96 9.71
C VAL A 184 -14.15 -11.83 9.84
N GLU A 185 -13.67 -10.59 9.87
CA GLU A 185 -14.48 -9.40 10.10
C GLU A 185 -14.34 -8.41 8.94
N LYS A 186 -15.35 -7.55 8.77
CA LYS A 186 -15.29 -6.46 7.79
C LYS A 186 -14.40 -5.35 8.31
N SER A 187 -13.48 -4.87 7.47
CA SER A 187 -12.62 -3.74 7.83
C SER A 187 -13.46 -2.45 7.96
N PRO A 188 -13.34 -1.71 9.08
CA PRO A 188 -14.01 -0.42 9.25
C PRO A 188 -13.36 0.70 8.42
N SER A 189 -12.15 0.46 7.88
CA SER A 189 -11.39 1.44 7.12
C SER A 189 -10.80 0.83 5.85
N ALA A 190 -10.80 1.60 4.76
CA ALA A 190 -10.22 1.16 3.49
C ALA A 190 -8.68 0.98 3.54
N TYR A 191 -8.00 1.64 4.49
CA TYR A 191 -6.53 1.75 4.50
C TYR A 191 -5.87 1.30 5.81
N GLU A 192 -6.61 1.13 6.91
CA GLU A 192 -6.07 0.57 8.16
C GLU A 192 -5.71 -0.91 8.01
N ARG A 193 -6.63 -1.68 7.41
CA ARG A 193 -6.41 -3.04 6.91
C ARG A 193 -6.62 -2.98 5.39
N PRO A 194 -5.60 -2.51 4.63
CA PRO A 194 -5.75 -2.26 3.21
C PRO A 194 -5.89 -3.56 2.44
N GLN A 195 -6.39 -3.48 1.21
CA GLN A 195 -6.41 -4.57 0.22
C GLN A 195 -5.02 -4.68 -0.46
N PRO A 196 -4.16 -5.64 -0.10
CA PRO A 196 -2.75 -5.60 -0.48
C PRO A 196 -2.33 -6.84 -1.30
N HIS A 197 -3.29 -7.65 -1.77
CA HIS A 197 -3.06 -8.87 -2.52
C HIS A 197 -3.57 -8.70 -3.95
N ALA A 198 -2.86 -9.26 -4.94
CA ALA A 198 -3.19 -9.08 -6.35
C ALA A 198 -4.14 -10.12 -6.93
N CYS A 199 -4.29 -11.29 -6.31
CA CYS A 199 -4.95 -12.44 -6.93
C CYS A 199 -6.01 -13.03 -6.00
N PHE A 200 -7.23 -13.17 -6.52
CA PHE A 200 -8.37 -13.75 -5.81
C PHE A 200 -9.04 -14.82 -6.66
N ILE A 201 -9.63 -15.81 -5.99
CA ILE A 201 -10.53 -16.77 -6.61
C ILE A 201 -11.88 -16.56 -5.95
N LEU A 202 -12.91 -16.30 -6.76
CA LEU A 202 -14.27 -16.15 -6.29
C LEU A 202 -15.10 -17.37 -6.70
N SER A 203 -16.16 -17.60 -5.95
CA SER A 203 -17.15 -18.64 -6.24
C SER A 203 -18.47 -17.99 -6.62
N ILE A 204 -19.24 -18.66 -7.47
CA ILE A 204 -20.57 -18.23 -7.87
C ILE A 204 -21.58 -19.35 -7.64
N GLN A 205 -22.72 -18.97 -7.09
CA GLN A 205 -23.91 -19.80 -7.02
C GLN A 205 -24.86 -19.42 -8.14
N ASP A 206 -25.60 -20.40 -8.64
CA ASP A 206 -26.60 -20.23 -9.71
C ASP A 206 -27.89 -19.58 -9.20
N ASN A 207 -27.73 -18.33 -8.78
CA ASN A 207 -28.78 -17.47 -8.26
C ASN A 207 -28.50 -16.02 -8.71
N LEU A 208 -29.53 -15.31 -9.15
CA LEU A 208 -29.38 -13.95 -9.67
C LEU A 208 -28.98 -12.96 -8.56
N VAL A 209 -29.62 -13.05 -7.39
CA VAL A 209 -29.48 -12.09 -6.28
C VAL A 209 -29.15 -12.80 -4.97
N GLY A 210 -28.62 -12.05 -4.00
CA GLY A 210 -28.21 -12.58 -2.69
C GLY A 210 -26.70 -12.85 -2.61
N GLU A 211 -26.23 -13.16 -1.40
CA GLU A 211 -24.82 -13.44 -1.13
C GLU A 211 -24.34 -14.65 -1.92
N GLY A 212 -23.22 -14.51 -2.64
CA GLY A 212 -22.66 -15.55 -3.51
C GLY A 212 -23.37 -15.73 -4.86
N GLY A 213 -24.43 -14.96 -5.16
CA GLY A 213 -25.09 -14.98 -6.47
C GLY A 213 -24.36 -14.16 -7.55
N ILE A 214 -24.92 -14.13 -8.77
CA ILE A 214 -24.36 -13.45 -9.95
C ILE A 214 -24.13 -11.95 -9.67
N MET A 215 -25.11 -11.25 -9.09
CA MET A 215 -25.00 -9.81 -8.83
C MET A 215 -24.08 -9.47 -7.66
N ASP A 216 -23.88 -10.40 -6.71
CA ASP A 216 -22.91 -10.21 -5.64
C ASP A 216 -21.48 -10.42 -6.15
N LEU A 217 -21.25 -11.46 -6.98
CA LEU A 217 -19.97 -11.66 -7.67
C LEU A 217 -19.54 -10.38 -8.40
N TRP A 218 -20.41 -9.80 -9.23
CA TRP A 218 -20.10 -8.58 -9.97
C TRP A 218 -19.67 -7.42 -9.05
N GLN A 219 -20.34 -7.26 -7.89
CA GLN A 219 -19.95 -6.26 -6.91
C GLN A 219 -18.61 -6.56 -6.23
N GLN A 220 -18.30 -7.84 -5.97
CA GLN A 220 -17.02 -8.25 -5.39
C GLN A 220 -15.87 -8.02 -6.38
N GLU A 221 -16.03 -8.40 -7.65
CA GLU A 221 -15.04 -8.18 -8.71
C GLU A 221 -14.76 -6.69 -8.91
N ALA A 222 -15.80 -5.85 -8.96
CA ALA A 222 -15.65 -4.40 -9.07
C ALA A 222 -14.88 -3.80 -7.87
N ARG A 223 -15.13 -4.29 -6.65
CA ARG A 223 -14.42 -3.87 -5.44
C ARG A 223 -12.94 -4.26 -5.50
N LEU A 224 -12.63 -5.51 -5.86
CA LEU A 224 -11.25 -5.98 -5.99
C LEU A 224 -10.48 -5.19 -7.06
N PHE A 225 -11.10 -4.94 -8.21
CA PHE A 225 -10.50 -4.17 -9.30
C PHE A 225 -10.20 -2.72 -8.89
N LYS A 226 -11.12 -2.07 -8.17
CA LYS A 226 -10.95 -0.69 -7.66
C LYS A 226 -9.65 -0.53 -6.84
N TYR A 227 -9.24 -1.57 -6.12
CA TYR A 227 -8.03 -1.56 -5.30
C TYR A 227 -6.81 -2.23 -5.97
N GLY A 228 -6.89 -2.49 -7.28
CA GLY A 228 -5.79 -2.98 -8.10
C GLY A 228 -5.60 -4.50 -8.08
N SER A 229 -6.60 -5.25 -7.61
CA SER A 229 -6.56 -6.71 -7.56
C SER A 229 -7.28 -7.32 -8.76
N GLY A 230 -6.80 -8.47 -9.23
CA GLY A 230 -7.48 -9.33 -10.19
C GLY A 230 -8.18 -10.51 -9.53
N CYS A 231 -9.24 -11.00 -10.16
CA CYS A 231 -9.98 -12.17 -9.72
C CYS A 231 -10.19 -13.16 -10.89
N GLY A 232 -10.38 -14.42 -10.53
CA GLY A 232 -10.87 -15.46 -11.44
C GLY A 232 -12.03 -16.21 -10.79
N THR A 233 -12.99 -16.62 -11.61
CA THR A 233 -14.20 -17.31 -11.15
C THR A 233 -14.48 -18.51 -12.03
N ASN A 234 -14.80 -19.65 -11.43
CA ASN A 234 -15.29 -20.80 -12.17
C ASN A 234 -16.82 -20.69 -12.35
N PHE A 235 -17.27 -20.55 -13.59
CA PHE A 235 -18.68 -20.38 -13.93
C PHE A 235 -19.43 -21.69 -14.16
N SER A 236 -18.80 -22.87 -14.02
CA SER A 236 -19.44 -24.16 -14.27
C SER A 236 -20.62 -24.48 -13.34
N ASN A 237 -20.79 -23.75 -12.24
CA ASN A 237 -21.96 -23.88 -11.38
C ASN A 237 -23.21 -23.23 -11.97
N LEU A 238 -23.08 -22.30 -12.92
CA LEU A 238 -24.22 -21.65 -13.55
C LEU A 238 -24.93 -22.61 -14.49
N ARG A 239 -26.27 -22.56 -14.48
CA ARG A 239 -27.10 -23.35 -15.39
C ARG A 239 -26.79 -23.03 -16.85
N ALA A 240 -26.95 -24.03 -17.71
CA ALA A 240 -26.70 -23.88 -19.14
C ALA A 240 -27.82 -23.07 -19.83
N GLU A 241 -27.55 -22.64 -21.06
CA GLU A 241 -28.56 -22.02 -21.91
C GLU A 241 -29.76 -22.96 -22.10
N GLY A 242 -30.97 -22.46 -21.83
CA GLY A 242 -32.22 -23.20 -21.97
C GLY A 242 -32.66 -23.99 -20.74
N GLU A 243 -31.87 -24.04 -19.66
CA GLU A 243 -32.30 -24.67 -18.41
C GLU A 243 -33.38 -23.85 -17.68
N LEU A 244 -34.35 -24.54 -17.07
CA LEU A 244 -35.54 -23.93 -16.47
C LEU A 244 -35.19 -22.99 -15.31
N LEU A 245 -35.84 -21.82 -15.24
CA LEU A 245 -35.86 -20.93 -14.08
C LEU A 245 -37.10 -21.21 -13.24
N SER A 246 -36.98 -21.20 -11.91
CA SER A 246 -38.09 -21.51 -10.99
C SER A 246 -38.98 -20.29 -10.68
N GLY A 247 -38.96 -19.27 -11.54
CA GLY A 247 -39.66 -18.00 -11.37
C GLY A 247 -40.69 -17.73 -12.44
#